data_AF-A0A2T0RY45-F1
#
_entry.id   AF-A0A2T0RY45-F1
#
_cell.length_a   1.000
_cell.length_b   1.000
_cell.length_c   1.000
_cell.angle_alpha   90.00
_cell.angle_beta   90.00
_cell.angle_gamma   90.00
#
_symmetry.space_group_name_H-M   'P 1'
#
loop_
_entity.id
_entity.type
_entity.pdbx_description
1 polymer ?
#
loop_
_entity_poly.entity_id
_entity_poly.type
_entity_poly.pdbx_seq_one_letter_code
_entity_poly.pdbx_strand_id
1 'polypeptide(L)'
;MKLKTLALAGAMSLMSSVAFAECAFENTVPLKSLSAGFEAWKAVTDAMAECGNFEASLDQEFREKQPEAFAANPSLYHIGGVANSTIIPLLNAGSIRPLDDLVEKYGANLTPNQLIKIDGKIMAIAMMVNTQHLMYREDILNDLGIAVPTTYAEVLDAAAKIKEAGVVEYPIGGTFKTGWNLGEEFINNFLGEGGEFFTDGNMPNINNEKGVASLEVMKALTEYMDPEYLVSDSTYVQQQFQQGKIAMSNLWASRAAAMDDEAESQVVGKVVMAAAPMGSAAPATSLWWDGLVFATNMTDEEADAAFRVAMEGIDEEMVKANNDAAVWLVPGYAPGRLAVGAAATAAAGARPYPGSGPMGIMHTVLGNGISDYLTGAKDAATTLADIEAAYVTAAKEAGLVK
;
A
#
# COMPACT_ATOMS: atom_id res chain seq x y z
N MET A 1 -66.49 41.24 25.21
CA MET A 1 -66.57 40.79 23.80
C MET A 1 -65.29 41.20 23.08
N LYS A 2 -64.41 40.24 22.79
CA LYS A 2 -63.54 40.14 21.59
C LYS A 2 -62.44 39.10 21.84
N LEU A 3 -62.41 38.12 20.95
CA LEU A 3 -61.48 36.99 20.87
C LEU A 3 -60.03 37.48 20.69
N LYS A 4 -59.09 36.75 21.31
CA LYS A 4 -57.66 36.82 21.02
C LYS A 4 -57.36 35.97 19.79
N THR A 5 -56.75 36.57 18.78
CA THR A 5 -56.19 35.88 17.62
C THR A 5 -54.74 35.50 17.93
N LEU A 6 -54.45 34.20 17.94
CA LEU A 6 -53.09 33.65 17.90
C LEU A 6 -52.59 33.73 16.45
N ALA A 7 -51.45 34.39 16.23
CA ALA A 7 -50.68 34.27 14.99
C ALA A 7 -49.46 33.40 15.27
N LEU A 8 -49.47 32.19 14.73
CA LEU A 8 -48.32 31.29 14.66
C LEU A 8 -47.44 31.74 13.48
N ALA A 9 -46.26 32.28 13.75
CA ALA A 9 -45.24 32.48 12.72
C ALA A 9 -44.30 31.27 12.74
N GLY A 10 -44.36 30.48 11.67
CA GLY A 10 -43.60 29.24 11.52
C GLY A 10 -42.10 29.49 11.43
N ALA A 11 -41.35 28.70 12.18
CA ALA A 11 -39.92 28.52 11.97
C ALA A 11 -39.74 27.68 10.70
N MET A 12 -39.32 28.32 9.60
CA MET A 12 -38.71 27.61 8.48
C MET A 12 -37.33 27.15 8.93
N SER A 13 -37.22 25.87 9.28
CA SER A 13 -35.94 25.18 9.35
C SER A 13 -35.36 25.10 7.94
N LEU A 14 -34.40 25.98 7.65
CA LEU A 14 -33.47 25.80 6.53
C LEU A 14 -32.68 24.52 6.81
N MET A 15 -33.15 23.39 6.29
CA MET A 15 -32.29 22.24 6.09
C MET A 15 -31.30 22.65 5.00
N SER A 16 -30.07 22.94 5.41
CA SER A 16 -28.94 23.02 4.50
C SER A 16 -28.75 21.63 3.89
N SER A 17 -29.30 21.44 2.69
CA SER A 17 -28.87 20.35 1.82
C SER A 17 -27.40 20.60 1.50
N VAL A 18 -26.51 19.83 2.11
CA VAL A 18 -25.18 19.62 1.55
C VAL A 18 -25.46 19.01 0.18
N ALA A 19 -25.20 19.77 -0.88
CA ALA A 19 -25.27 19.24 -2.23
C ALA A 19 -24.10 18.25 -2.35
N PHE A 20 -24.39 16.97 -2.17
CA PHE A 20 -23.55 15.93 -2.76
C PHE A 20 -23.67 16.14 -4.27
N ALA A 21 -22.53 16.32 -4.96
CA ALA A 21 -22.53 16.29 -6.41
C ALA A 21 -23.11 14.93 -6.82
N GLU A 22 -24.17 14.93 -7.62
CA GLU A 22 -24.72 13.69 -8.15
C GLU A 22 -23.67 13.10 -9.11
N CYS A 23 -23.30 11.84 -8.94
CA CYS A 23 -22.42 11.13 -9.87
C CYS A 23 -22.87 11.40 -11.31
N ALA A 24 -21.92 11.66 -12.22
CA ALA A 24 -22.22 12.02 -13.61
C ALA A 24 -22.98 10.90 -14.37
N PHE A 25 -23.10 9.73 -13.76
CA PHE A 25 -23.78 8.54 -14.23
C PHE A 25 -24.63 7.90 -13.13
N GLU A 26 -25.95 7.86 -13.31
CA GLU A 26 -26.82 7.04 -12.45
C GLU A 26 -26.70 5.56 -12.85
N ASN A 27 -26.13 4.74 -11.97
CA ASN A 27 -25.94 3.32 -12.20
C ASN A 27 -27.17 2.50 -11.75
N THR A 28 -27.73 1.72 -12.68
CA THR A 28 -28.85 0.80 -12.42
C THR A 28 -28.41 -0.67 -12.32
N VAL A 29 -27.15 -0.98 -12.61
CA VAL A 29 -26.62 -2.36 -12.62
C VAL A 29 -26.05 -2.69 -11.25
N PRO A 30 -26.43 -3.81 -10.59
CA PRO A 30 -25.84 -4.21 -9.33
C PRO A 30 -24.35 -4.58 -9.49
N LEU A 31 -23.47 -3.77 -8.90
CA LEU A 31 -22.02 -3.93 -9.01
C LEU A 31 -21.38 -4.17 -7.65
N LYS A 32 -20.25 -4.87 -7.65
CA LYS A 32 -19.48 -5.19 -6.44
C LYS A 32 -18.00 -5.00 -6.65
N SER A 33 -17.28 -4.48 -5.65
CA SER A 33 -15.81 -4.42 -5.65
C SER A 33 -15.17 -5.16 -4.48
N LEU A 34 -13.93 -5.61 -4.70
CA LEU A 34 -13.04 -6.12 -3.65
C LEU A 34 -11.66 -5.48 -3.78
N SER A 35 -11.20 -4.79 -2.74
CA SER A 35 -9.88 -4.14 -2.69
C SER A 35 -9.26 -4.17 -1.28
N ALA A 36 -8.04 -3.64 -1.15
CA ALA A 36 -7.34 -3.56 0.11
C ALA A 36 -7.99 -2.57 1.09
N GLY A 37 -7.96 -2.86 2.39
CA GLY A 37 -8.54 -1.99 3.41
C GLY A 37 -7.63 -0.84 3.87
N PHE A 38 -7.62 0.28 3.14
CA PHE A 38 -6.99 1.52 3.62
C PHE A 38 -7.68 2.78 3.08
N GLU A 39 -7.36 3.94 3.64
CA GLU A 39 -8.06 5.21 3.43
C GLU A 39 -8.26 5.59 1.95
N ALA A 40 -7.25 5.41 1.10
CA ALA A 40 -7.37 5.74 -0.31
C ALA A 40 -8.42 4.86 -1.02
N TRP A 41 -8.42 3.54 -0.76
CA TRP A 41 -9.46 2.66 -1.31
C TRP A 41 -10.84 2.99 -0.75
N LYS A 42 -10.93 3.39 0.52
CA LYS A 42 -12.17 3.87 1.12
C LYS A 42 -12.70 5.09 0.36
N ALA A 43 -11.88 6.13 0.17
CA ALA A 43 -12.24 7.33 -0.58
C ALA A 43 -12.72 7.01 -2.01
N VAL A 44 -11.97 6.16 -2.71
CA VAL A 44 -12.30 5.71 -4.06
C VAL A 44 -13.64 4.99 -4.10
N THR A 45 -13.87 4.04 -3.19
CA THR A 45 -15.12 3.26 -3.17
C THR A 45 -16.32 4.03 -2.65
N ASP A 46 -16.12 5.02 -1.77
CA ASP A 46 -17.19 5.92 -1.33
C ASP A 46 -17.68 6.76 -2.51
N ALA A 47 -16.77 7.33 -3.30
CA ALA A 47 -17.11 8.07 -4.53
C ALA A 47 -17.80 7.16 -5.57
N MET A 48 -17.35 5.91 -5.75
CA MET A 48 -18.06 4.93 -6.59
C MET A 48 -19.51 4.70 -6.13
N ALA A 49 -19.76 4.70 -4.81
CA ALA A 49 -21.09 4.44 -4.26
C ALA A 49 -22.10 5.56 -4.54
N GLU A 50 -21.64 6.77 -4.85
CA GLU A 50 -22.47 7.92 -5.20
C GLU A 50 -23.27 7.68 -6.49
N CYS A 51 -22.78 6.82 -7.38
CA CYS A 51 -23.49 6.42 -8.61
C CYS A 51 -24.68 5.48 -8.37
N GLY A 52 -24.82 4.89 -7.18
CA GLY A 52 -25.89 3.96 -6.84
C GLY A 52 -25.65 2.52 -7.32
N ASN A 53 -26.44 1.57 -6.77
CA ASN A 53 -26.37 0.12 -7.06
C ASN A 53 -24.95 -0.49 -7.02
N PHE A 54 -24.10 0.00 -6.12
CA PHE A 54 -22.73 -0.44 -5.94
C PHE A 54 -22.46 -0.84 -4.48
N GLU A 55 -21.75 -1.95 -4.27
CA GLU A 55 -21.34 -2.46 -2.96
C GLU A 55 -19.82 -2.70 -2.94
N ALA A 56 -19.11 -2.02 -2.04
CA ALA A 56 -17.68 -2.19 -1.86
C ALA A 56 -17.33 -3.13 -0.71
N SER A 57 -16.32 -3.96 -0.90
CA SER A 57 -15.69 -4.77 0.14
C SER A 57 -14.21 -4.40 0.27
N LEU A 58 -13.85 -3.88 1.45
CA LEU A 58 -12.47 -3.52 1.81
C LEU A 58 -11.94 -4.56 2.80
N ASP A 59 -10.87 -5.28 2.44
CA ASP A 59 -10.36 -6.41 3.21
C ASP A 59 -8.82 -6.42 3.23
N GLN A 60 -8.21 -6.74 4.38
CA GLN A 60 -6.75 -6.91 4.47
C GLN A 60 -6.28 -8.20 3.77
N GLU A 61 -7.15 -9.22 3.73
CA GLU A 61 -6.91 -10.52 3.12
C GLU A 61 -7.42 -10.59 1.68
N PHE A 62 -7.76 -9.44 1.06
CA PHE A 62 -8.34 -9.39 -0.29
C PHE A 62 -7.52 -10.21 -1.31
N ARG A 63 -6.19 -10.21 -1.18
CA ARG A 63 -5.25 -10.94 -2.04
C ARG A 63 -5.47 -12.45 -2.07
N GLU A 64 -5.98 -13.03 -0.98
CA GLU A 64 -6.26 -14.46 -0.87
C GLU A 64 -7.61 -14.82 -1.49
N LYS A 65 -8.55 -13.86 -1.45
CA LYS A 65 -9.96 -14.05 -1.85
C LYS A 65 -10.18 -13.69 -3.32
N GLN A 66 -9.47 -12.67 -3.83
CA GLN A 66 -9.71 -12.07 -5.13
C GLN A 66 -9.52 -13.04 -6.31
N PRO A 67 -8.48 -13.91 -6.36
CA PRO A 67 -8.29 -14.81 -7.50
C PRO A 67 -9.46 -15.76 -7.72
N GLU A 68 -9.94 -16.44 -6.68
CA GLU A 68 -11.08 -17.36 -6.78
C GLU A 68 -12.39 -16.60 -7.06
N ALA A 69 -12.56 -15.43 -6.45
CA ALA A 69 -13.73 -14.60 -6.66
C ALA A 69 -13.86 -14.10 -8.10
N PHE A 70 -12.73 -13.74 -8.74
CA PHE A 70 -12.67 -13.37 -10.16
C PHE A 70 -12.86 -14.58 -11.09
N ALA A 71 -12.38 -15.75 -10.70
CA ALA A 71 -12.51 -16.98 -11.49
C ALA A 71 -13.95 -17.56 -11.51
N ALA A 72 -14.80 -17.21 -10.54
CA ALA A 72 -16.20 -17.63 -10.52
C ALA A 72 -16.97 -17.19 -11.79
N ASN A 73 -18.05 -17.91 -12.12
CA ASN A 73 -18.87 -17.61 -13.30
C ASN A 73 -20.39 -17.64 -12.98
N PRO A 74 -21.08 -16.48 -12.94
CA PRO A 74 -20.52 -15.13 -13.08
C PRO A 74 -19.55 -14.81 -11.94
N SER A 75 -18.67 -13.83 -12.15
CA SER A 75 -17.71 -13.42 -11.14
C SER A 75 -18.42 -12.91 -9.87
N LEU A 76 -17.82 -13.14 -8.70
CA LEU A 76 -18.39 -12.65 -7.44
C LEU A 76 -18.19 -11.13 -7.27
N TYR A 77 -17.19 -10.56 -7.93
CA TYR A 77 -16.90 -9.13 -7.94
C TYR A 77 -16.63 -8.64 -9.35
N HIS A 78 -17.14 -7.46 -9.67
CA HIS A 78 -16.96 -6.86 -10.98
C HIS A 78 -15.64 -6.10 -11.05
N ILE A 79 -15.34 -5.34 -9.99
CA ILE A 79 -14.19 -4.44 -9.90
C ILE A 79 -13.23 -4.99 -8.84
N GLY A 80 -11.94 -5.02 -9.16
CA GLY A 80 -10.89 -5.46 -8.27
C GLY A 80 -9.90 -4.34 -8.02
N GLY A 81 -9.54 -4.11 -6.76
CA GLY A 81 -8.35 -3.35 -6.42
C GLY A 81 -7.13 -4.26 -6.47
N VAL A 82 -6.09 -3.84 -7.18
CA VAL A 82 -4.82 -4.58 -7.31
C VAL A 82 -3.63 -3.67 -7.07
N ALA A 83 -2.49 -4.30 -6.82
CA ALA A 83 -1.17 -3.69 -6.86
C ALA A 83 -0.23 -4.55 -7.75
N ASN A 84 1.04 -4.14 -7.87
CA ASN A 84 2.05 -4.82 -8.71
C ASN A 84 2.07 -6.36 -8.54
N SER A 85 1.91 -6.86 -7.31
CA SER A 85 1.97 -8.28 -7.00
C SER A 85 0.64 -9.00 -7.19
N THR A 86 -0.49 -8.36 -6.87
CA THR A 86 -1.81 -9.01 -6.87
C THR A 86 -2.47 -9.04 -8.24
N ILE A 87 -2.00 -8.24 -9.20
CA ILE A 87 -2.44 -8.37 -10.60
C ILE A 87 -1.93 -9.67 -11.25
N ILE A 88 -0.78 -10.20 -10.80
CA ILE A 88 -0.10 -11.33 -11.46
C ILE A 88 -0.94 -12.62 -11.47
N PRO A 89 -1.53 -13.08 -10.34
CA PRO A 89 -2.40 -14.27 -10.36
C PRO A 89 -3.60 -14.12 -11.29
N LEU A 90 -4.18 -12.92 -11.38
CA LEU A 90 -5.34 -12.64 -12.22
C LEU A 90 -5.00 -12.68 -13.71
N LEU A 91 -3.83 -12.14 -14.09
CA LEU A 91 -3.30 -12.23 -15.45
C LEU A 91 -3.04 -13.68 -15.84
N ASN A 92 -2.36 -14.44 -14.97
CA ASN A 92 -2.04 -15.85 -15.21
C ASN A 92 -3.31 -16.71 -15.36
N ALA A 93 -4.36 -16.40 -14.60
CA ALA A 93 -5.66 -17.06 -14.70
C ALA A 93 -6.49 -16.60 -15.91
N GLY A 94 -6.12 -15.49 -16.56
CA GLY A 94 -6.92 -14.87 -17.60
C GLY A 94 -8.28 -14.35 -17.09
N SER A 95 -8.37 -14.00 -15.80
CA SER A 95 -9.63 -13.63 -15.15
C SER A 95 -9.92 -12.13 -15.16
N ILE A 96 -9.01 -11.32 -15.73
CA ILE A 96 -9.19 -9.87 -15.92
C ILE A 96 -9.23 -9.51 -17.40
N ARG A 97 -10.13 -8.59 -17.75
CA ARG A 97 -10.36 -8.18 -19.15
C ARG A 97 -9.38 -7.08 -19.58
N PRO A 98 -8.96 -7.05 -20.85
CA PRO A 98 -8.38 -5.86 -21.47
C PRO A 98 -9.36 -4.69 -21.43
N LEU A 99 -8.84 -3.48 -21.24
CA LEU A 99 -9.62 -2.26 -21.02
C LEU A 99 -9.57 -1.28 -22.20
N ASP A 100 -8.87 -1.63 -23.28
CA ASP A 100 -8.67 -0.73 -24.43
C ASP A 100 -10.00 -0.14 -24.96
N ASP A 101 -11.00 -1.00 -25.21
CA ASP A 101 -12.32 -0.57 -25.69
C ASP A 101 -13.09 0.29 -24.66
N LEU A 102 -12.95 -0.01 -23.37
CA LEU A 102 -13.59 0.76 -22.30
C LEU A 102 -12.95 2.13 -22.12
N VAL A 103 -11.61 2.18 -22.19
CA VAL A 103 -10.83 3.41 -22.13
C VAL A 103 -11.15 4.29 -23.34
N GLU A 104 -11.30 3.72 -24.54
CA GLU A 104 -11.73 4.48 -25.73
C GLU A 104 -13.12 5.10 -25.55
N LYS A 105 -14.08 4.35 -24.99
CA LYS A 105 -15.45 4.83 -24.79
C LYS A 105 -15.59 5.86 -23.65
N TYR A 106 -14.93 5.61 -22.52
CA TYR A 106 -15.24 6.26 -21.25
C TYR A 106 -14.02 6.84 -20.52
N GLY A 107 -12.80 6.56 -20.99
CA GLY A 107 -11.55 6.92 -20.31
C GLY A 107 -11.01 8.31 -20.64
N ALA A 108 -11.84 9.25 -21.10
CA ALA A 108 -11.39 10.56 -21.58
C ALA A 108 -10.60 11.39 -20.55
N ASN A 109 -10.83 11.15 -19.25
CA ASN A 109 -10.16 11.83 -18.15
C ASN A 109 -8.90 11.09 -17.65
N LEU A 110 -8.60 9.90 -18.19
CA LEU A 110 -7.42 9.14 -17.79
C LEU A 110 -6.15 9.70 -18.42
N THR A 111 -5.08 9.67 -17.64
CA THR A 111 -3.75 10.11 -18.07
C THR A 111 -2.87 8.90 -18.45
N PRO A 112 -1.86 9.07 -19.32
CA PRO A 112 -1.00 7.95 -19.76
C PRO A 112 -0.32 7.18 -18.62
N ASN A 113 0.03 7.85 -17.51
CA ASN A 113 0.65 7.26 -16.33
C ASN A 113 -0.32 6.40 -15.48
N GLN A 114 -1.63 6.48 -15.74
CA GLN A 114 -2.62 5.61 -15.12
C GLN A 114 -2.83 4.31 -15.92
N LEU A 115 -2.43 4.26 -17.18
CA LEU A 115 -2.71 3.12 -18.06
C LEU A 115 -1.62 2.04 -17.92
N ILE A 116 -1.89 1.02 -17.11
CA ILE A 116 -0.97 -0.11 -16.93
C ILE A 116 -1.10 -1.04 -18.13
N LYS A 117 -0.05 -1.07 -18.97
CA LYS A 117 0.00 -1.89 -20.17
C LYS A 117 0.81 -3.16 -19.97
N ILE A 118 0.21 -4.30 -20.32
CA ILE A 118 0.84 -5.63 -20.28
C ILE A 118 0.59 -6.28 -21.63
N ASP A 119 1.65 -6.76 -22.28
CA ASP A 119 1.62 -7.30 -23.65
C ASP A 119 0.91 -6.38 -24.66
N GLY A 120 1.09 -5.07 -24.49
CA GLY A 120 0.54 -4.03 -25.36
C GLY A 120 -0.93 -3.67 -25.10
N LYS A 121 -1.61 -4.33 -24.17
CA LYS A 121 -3.02 -4.07 -23.80
C LYS A 121 -3.13 -3.35 -22.48
N ILE A 122 -4.13 -2.49 -22.31
CA ILE A 122 -4.41 -1.87 -21.02
C ILE A 122 -5.07 -2.92 -20.13
N MET A 123 -4.40 -3.32 -19.05
CA MET A 123 -4.89 -4.38 -18.15
C MET A 123 -5.33 -3.86 -16.79
N ALA A 124 -4.92 -2.66 -16.40
CA ALA A 124 -5.38 -2.00 -15.18
C ALA A 124 -5.32 -0.47 -15.31
N ILE A 125 -6.11 0.21 -14.49
CA ILE A 125 -6.08 1.67 -14.33
C ILE A 125 -5.48 1.99 -12.95
N ALA A 126 -4.25 2.47 -12.91
CA ALA A 126 -3.59 2.89 -11.68
C ALA A 126 -4.22 4.18 -11.14
N MET A 127 -4.43 4.23 -9.82
CA MET A 127 -5.04 5.36 -9.12
C MET A 127 -4.05 6.10 -8.22
N MET A 128 -3.04 5.41 -7.71
CA MET A 128 -2.03 5.98 -6.81
C MET A 128 -0.69 5.26 -6.94
N VAL A 129 0.36 5.90 -6.44
CA VAL A 129 1.63 5.26 -6.12
C VAL A 129 1.80 5.14 -4.62
N ASN A 130 2.55 4.13 -4.20
CA ASN A 130 2.87 3.91 -2.80
C ASN A 130 4.33 3.44 -2.68
N THR A 131 4.94 3.78 -1.56
CA THR A 131 6.30 3.34 -1.21
C THR A 131 6.49 3.52 0.29
N GLN A 132 7.40 2.77 0.89
CA GLN A 132 7.79 3.06 2.25
C GLN A 132 8.79 4.22 2.25
N HIS A 133 8.73 5.04 3.27
CA HIS A 133 9.69 6.11 3.49
C HIS A 133 9.85 6.36 4.99
N LEU A 134 10.92 7.07 5.35
CA LEU A 134 11.16 7.38 6.75
C LEU A 134 10.08 8.33 7.26
N MET A 135 9.33 7.89 8.26
CA MET A 135 8.50 8.71 9.12
C MET A 135 9.22 8.85 10.45
N TYR A 136 9.29 10.07 10.99
CA TYR A 136 9.98 10.32 12.26
C TYR A 136 9.35 11.44 13.08
N ARG A 137 9.52 11.37 14.41
CA ARG A 137 9.13 12.40 15.36
C ARG A 137 10.16 13.52 15.37
N GLU A 138 9.87 14.59 14.62
CA GLU A 138 10.77 15.74 14.47
C GLU A 138 11.07 16.42 15.80
N ASP A 139 10.08 16.49 16.71
CA ASP A 139 10.27 17.04 18.05
C ASP A 139 11.30 16.24 18.87
N ILE A 140 11.26 14.91 18.82
CA ILE A 140 12.22 14.05 19.52
C ILE A 140 13.62 14.21 18.93
N LEU A 141 13.75 14.20 17.60
CA LEU A 141 15.06 14.36 16.96
C LEU A 141 15.67 15.73 17.29
N ASN A 142 14.89 16.81 17.22
CA ASN A 142 15.34 18.16 17.53
C ASN A 142 15.76 18.32 18.99
N ASP A 143 14.97 17.83 19.94
CA ASP A 143 15.27 17.92 21.38
C ASP A 143 16.57 17.19 21.75
N LEU A 144 16.87 16.09 21.05
CA LEU A 144 18.08 15.29 21.26
C LEU A 144 19.25 15.70 20.34
N GLY A 145 19.07 16.69 19.47
CA GLY A 145 20.09 17.13 18.51
C GLY A 145 20.48 16.04 17.50
N ILE A 146 19.54 15.18 17.13
CA ILE A 146 19.72 14.09 16.16
C ILE A 146 19.37 14.60 14.76
N ALA A 147 20.29 14.45 13.81
CA ALA A 147 20.01 14.73 12.40
C ALA A 147 19.05 13.70 11.81
N VAL A 148 18.26 14.10 10.81
CA VAL A 148 17.34 13.19 10.10
C VAL A 148 18.13 12.04 9.46
N PRO A 149 17.89 10.77 9.83
CA PRO A 149 18.61 9.64 9.28
C PRO A 149 18.38 9.46 7.77
N THR A 150 19.44 9.11 7.06
CA THR A 150 19.46 8.84 5.62
C THR A 150 19.90 7.42 5.28
N THR A 151 20.42 6.68 6.26
CA THR A 151 20.83 5.26 6.14
C THR A 151 20.34 4.47 7.35
N TYR A 152 20.25 3.13 7.23
CA TYR A 152 19.86 2.30 8.38
C TYR A 152 20.86 2.36 9.53
N ALA A 153 22.15 2.57 9.27
CA ALA A 153 23.14 2.79 10.33
C ALA A 153 22.80 4.05 11.14
N GLU A 154 22.44 5.15 10.48
CA GLU A 154 22.00 6.38 11.15
C GLU A 154 20.66 6.21 11.87
N VAL A 155 19.75 5.37 11.35
CA VAL A 155 18.49 5.02 12.03
C VAL A 155 18.78 4.29 13.35
N LEU A 156 19.70 3.32 13.34
CA LEU A 156 20.11 2.58 14.54
C LEU A 156 20.81 3.48 15.56
N ASP A 157 21.70 4.36 15.11
CA ASP A 157 22.37 5.35 15.96
C ASP A 157 21.37 6.32 16.61
N ALA A 158 20.38 6.79 15.84
CA ALA A 158 19.31 7.62 16.34
C ALA A 158 18.45 6.87 17.36
N ALA A 159 18.10 5.60 17.08
CA ALA A 159 17.32 4.77 17.99
C ALA A 159 18.05 4.52 19.31
N ALA A 160 19.35 4.24 19.26
CA ALA A 160 20.19 4.08 20.45
C ALA A 160 20.14 5.33 21.35
N LYS A 161 20.32 6.52 20.78
CA LYS A 161 20.24 7.79 21.52
C LYS A 161 18.86 8.06 22.11
N ILE A 162 17.79 7.78 21.36
CA ILE A 162 16.41 7.96 21.83
C ILE A 162 16.12 7.03 23.01
N LYS A 163 16.56 5.77 22.92
CA LYS A 163 16.41 4.78 23.99
C LYS A 163 17.22 5.15 25.23
N GLU A 164 18.46 5.59 25.07
CA GLU A 164 19.32 6.05 26.16
C GLU A 164 18.72 7.27 26.89
N ALA A 165 18.11 8.19 26.14
CA ALA A 165 17.41 9.34 26.70
C ALA A 165 16.09 8.99 27.42
N GLY A 166 15.58 7.76 27.24
CA GLY A 166 14.36 7.28 27.89
C GLY A 166 13.08 7.97 27.41
N VAL A 167 13.10 8.61 26.24
CA VAL A 167 11.95 9.34 25.69
C VAL A 167 10.89 8.36 25.17
N VAL A 168 11.34 7.26 24.57
CA VAL A 168 10.50 6.17 24.05
C VAL A 168 11.18 4.84 24.35
N GLU A 169 10.41 3.86 24.84
CA GLU A 169 10.92 2.53 25.20
C GLU A 169 11.40 1.74 23.97
N TYR A 170 10.62 1.81 22.88
CA TYR A 170 10.90 1.17 21.59
C TYR A 170 10.98 2.25 20.50
N PRO A 171 12.17 2.79 20.20
CA PRO A 171 12.30 3.91 19.27
C PRO A 171 11.85 3.61 17.84
N ILE A 172 11.86 2.33 17.42
CA ILE A 172 11.57 1.90 16.06
C ILE A 172 10.26 1.11 16.00
N GLY A 173 9.38 1.49 15.08
CA GLY A 173 8.31 0.63 14.59
C GLY A 173 8.69 0.00 13.25
N GLY A 174 8.28 -1.24 13.01
CA GLY A 174 8.59 -1.97 11.79
C GLY A 174 7.54 -3.02 11.48
N THR A 175 7.26 -3.20 10.19
CA THR A 175 6.21 -4.09 9.69
C THR A 175 6.71 -5.52 9.58
N PHE A 176 7.00 -6.14 10.71
CA PHE A 176 7.70 -7.43 10.79
C PHE A 176 6.75 -8.63 11.01
N LYS A 177 5.43 -8.43 10.86
CA LYS A 177 4.46 -9.54 10.93
C LYS A 177 4.86 -10.67 9.98
N THR A 178 4.97 -11.88 10.52
CA THR A 178 5.35 -13.09 9.77
C THR A 178 4.49 -13.25 8.52
N GLY A 179 5.08 -13.79 7.45
CA GLY A 179 4.46 -13.86 6.13
C GLY A 179 4.79 -12.62 5.31
N TRP A 180 3.78 -12.04 4.65
CA TRP A 180 4.00 -11.04 3.61
C TRP A 180 4.81 -9.81 4.10
N ASN A 181 4.48 -9.23 5.25
CA ASN A 181 5.19 -8.01 5.69
C ASN A 181 6.69 -8.29 5.91
N LEU A 182 7.01 -9.40 6.56
CA LEU A 182 8.40 -9.79 6.79
C LEU A 182 9.16 -10.10 5.47
N GLY A 183 8.49 -10.71 4.49
CA GLY A 183 9.06 -10.92 3.16
C GLY A 183 9.33 -9.61 2.43
N GLU A 184 8.41 -8.65 2.53
CA GLU A 184 8.54 -7.33 1.92
C GLU A 184 9.69 -6.51 2.52
N GLU A 185 9.89 -6.55 3.85
CA GLU A 185 11.02 -5.86 4.48
C GLU A 185 12.37 -6.38 3.98
N PHE A 186 12.51 -7.70 3.77
CA PHE A 186 13.71 -8.26 3.16
C PHE A 186 13.86 -7.79 1.71
N ILE A 187 12.79 -7.84 0.91
CA ILE A 187 12.79 -7.39 -0.49
C ILE A 187 13.27 -5.94 -0.59
N ASN A 188 12.76 -5.07 0.28
CA ASN A 188 13.12 -3.65 0.34
C ASN A 188 14.59 -3.45 0.67
N ASN A 189 15.11 -4.14 1.68
CA ASN A 189 16.53 -4.08 2.03
C ASN A 189 17.43 -4.64 0.91
N PHE A 190 17.05 -5.78 0.33
CA PHE A 190 17.81 -6.43 -0.74
C PHE A 190 17.87 -5.57 -2.01
N LEU A 191 16.77 -4.89 -2.36
CA LEU A 191 16.74 -3.88 -3.41
C LEU A 191 17.64 -2.68 -3.10
N GLY A 192 17.64 -2.23 -1.84
CA GLY A 192 18.54 -1.18 -1.34
C GLY A 192 20.02 -1.53 -1.47
N GLU A 193 20.38 -2.80 -1.26
CA GLU A 193 21.72 -3.35 -1.50
C GLU A 193 22.01 -3.61 -3.00
N GLY A 194 21.05 -3.30 -3.87
CA GLY A 194 21.16 -3.50 -5.31
C GLY A 194 21.18 -4.96 -5.71
N GLY A 195 20.50 -5.82 -4.95
CA GLY A 195 20.36 -7.24 -5.20
C GLY A 195 19.54 -7.55 -6.46
N GLU A 196 19.81 -8.73 -7.03
CA GLU A 196 19.06 -9.30 -8.14
C GLU A 196 18.50 -10.63 -7.67
N PHE A 197 17.16 -10.74 -7.60
CA PHE A 197 16.49 -11.89 -6.98
C PHE A 197 16.71 -13.20 -7.72
N PHE A 198 16.96 -13.14 -9.03
CA PHE A 198 17.08 -14.31 -9.88
C PHE A 198 18.26 -14.20 -10.84
N THR A 199 18.80 -15.35 -11.19
CA THR A 199 19.68 -15.56 -12.35
C THR A 199 18.89 -16.16 -13.51
N ASP A 200 19.60 -16.54 -14.59
CA ASP A 200 19.02 -17.19 -15.76
C ASP A 200 18.13 -18.39 -15.38
N GLY A 201 16.99 -18.49 -16.07
CA GLY A 201 16.04 -19.59 -15.87
C GLY A 201 15.27 -19.51 -14.55
N ASN A 202 15.09 -18.30 -13.98
CA ASN A 202 14.37 -18.06 -12.73
C ASN A 202 14.98 -18.73 -11.50
N MET A 203 16.28 -19.07 -11.51
CA MET A 203 16.96 -19.62 -10.34
C MET A 203 17.18 -18.52 -9.29
N PRO A 204 16.97 -18.78 -7.98
CA PRO A 204 17.09 -17.77 -6.95
C PRO A 204 18.55 -17.33 -6.76
N ASN A 205 18.74 -16.09 -6.31
CA ASN A 205 20.06 -15.47 -6.12
C ASN A 205 20.06 -14.52 -4.91
N ILE A 206 19.51 -14.99 -3.80
CA ILE A 206 19.42 -14.20 -2.56
C ILE A 206 20.45 -14.67 -1.52
N ASN A 207 20.97 -15.89 -1.64
CA ASN A 207 21.98 -16.42 -0.74
C ASN A 207 23.38 -15.92 -1.09
N ASN A 208 23.62 -14.65 -0.82
CA ASN A 208 24.87 -13.94 -1.06
C ASN A 208 25.07 -12.82 -0.01
N GLU A 209 26.17 -12.08 -0.13
CA GLU A 209 26.51 -11.00 0.81
C GLU A 209 25.42 -9.93 0.96
N LYS A 210 24.68 -9.62 -0.11
CA LYS A 210 23.57 -8.65 -0.07
C LYS A 210 22.36 -9.20 0.69
N GLY A 211 22.07 -10.49 0.53
CA GLY A 211 21.03 -11.16 1.31
C GLY A 211 21.38 -11.22 2.79
N VAL A 212 22.64 -11.51 3.12
CA VAL A 212 23.13 -11.49 4.51
C VAL A 212 23.02 -10.08 5.10
N ALA A 213 23.49 -9.05 4.38
CA ALA A 213 23.39 -7.65 4.82
C ALA A 213 21.93 -7.22 5.06
N SER A 214 21.01 -7.67 4.21
CA SER A 214 19.57 -7.40 4.37
C SER A 214 19.01 -8.01 5.67
N LEU A 215 19.37 -9.27 5.95
CA LEU A 215 19.00 -9.92 7.21
C LEU A 215 19.61 -9.21 8.41
N GLU A 216 20.89 -8.84 8.36
CA GLU A 216 21.59 -8.17 9.46
C GLU A 216 20.95 -6.82 9.81
N VAL A 217 20.57 -6.01 8.82
CA VAL A 217 19.83 -4.77 9.05
C VAL A 217 18.49 -5.06 9.74
N MET A 218 17.72 -6.02 9.23
CA MET A 218 16.45 -6.40 9.84
C MET A 218 16.63 -6.85 11.29
N LYS A 219 17.66 -7.67 11.58
CA LYS A 219 17.97 -8.12 12.94
C LYS A 219 18.36 -6.97 13.86
N ALA A 220 19.20 -6.06 13.40
CA ALA A 220 19.64 -4.92 14.20
C ALA A 220 18.49 -4.00 14.59
N LEU A 221 17.51 -3.80 13.69
CA LEU A 221 16.31 -3.02 14.00
C LEU A 221 15.52 -3.63 15.17
N THR A 222 15.47 -4.97 15.28
CA THR A 222 14.70 -5.65 16.35
C THR A 222 15.15 -5.29 17.77
N GLU A 223 16.37 -4.81 17.98
CA GLU A 223 16.88 -4.38 19.30
C GLU A 223 16.19 -3.11 19.85
N TYR A 224 15.55 -2.36 18.95
CA TYR A 224 14.87 -1.09 19.23
C TYR A 224 13.36 -1.14 18.96
N MET A 225 12.85 -2.32 18.64
CA MET A 225 11.42 -2.56 18.39
C MET A 225 10.74 -3.18 19.61
N ASP A 226 9.42 -3.07 19.64
CA ASP A 226 8.56 -3.85 20.53
C ASP A 226 8.90 -5.36 20.39
N PRO A 227 9.13 -6.12 21.48
CA PRO A 227 9.50 -7.54 21.41
C PRO A 227 8.48 -8.41 20.66
N GLU A 228 7.23 -7.97 20.55
CA GLU A 228 6.17 -8.65 19.78
C GLU A 228 6.18 -8.25 18.28
N TYR A 229 7.29 -7.76 17.75
CA TYR A 229 7.41 -7.30 16.36
C TYR A 229 6.96 -8.31 15.29
N LEU A 230 6.98 -9.62 15.57
CA LEU A 230 6.52 -10.67 14.64
C LEU A 230 5.01 -10.71 14.42
N VAL A 231 4.22 -9.91 15.14
CA VAL A 231 2.79 -9.68 14.86
C VAL A 231 2.49 -8.27 14.35
N SER A 232 3.53 -7.43 14.21
CA SER A 232 3.43 -6.02 13.85
C SER A 232 3.22 -5.82 12.34
N ASP A 233 1.99 -5.51 11.93
CA ASP A 233 1.70 -5.07 10.56
C ASP A 233 1.67 -3.53 10.45
N SER A 234 1.46 -3.02 9.24
CA SER A 234 1.45 -1.57 8.99
C SER A 234 0.40 -0.81 9.80
N THR A 235 -0.72 -1.42 10.14
CA THR A 235 -1.76 -0.81 10.98
C THR A 235 -1.31 -0.75 12.43
N TYR A 236 -0.67 -1.81 12.93
CA TYR A 236 -0.09 -1.80 14.28
C TYR A 236 0.99 -0.71 14.42
N VAL A 237 1.92 -0.61 13.45
CA VAL A 237 2.97 0.42 13.46
C VAL A 237 2.37 1.84 13.38
N GLN A 238 1.34 2.04 12.55
CA GLN A 238 0.59 3.30 12.49
C GLN A 238 0.05 3.67 13.88
N GLN A 239 -0.61 2.74 14.56
CA GLN A 239 -1.16 2.96 15.89
C GLN A 239 -0.07 3.22 16.94
N GLN A 240 1.08 2.57 16.84
CA GLN A 240 2.22 2.85 17.72
C GLN A 240 2.69 4.29 17.58
N PHE A 241 2.79 4.83 16.35
CA PHE A 241 3.11 6.25 16.14
C PHE A 241 2.05 7.17 16.73
N GLN A 242 0.77 6.94 16.39
CA GLN A 242 -0.36 7.74 16.86
C GLN A 242 -0.40 7.83 18.39
N GLN A 243 -0.01 6.75 19.08
CA GLN A 243 0.07 6.68 20.54
C GLN A 243 1.40 7.19 21.12
N GLY A 244 2.32 7.69 20.29
CA GLY A 244 3.63 8.19 20.71
C GLY A 244 4.59 7.10 21.22
N LYS A 245 4.34 5.82 20.90
CA LYS A 245 5.11 4.66 21.37
C LYS A 245 6.38 4.36 20.59
N ILE A 246 6.53 4.97 19.41
CA ILE A 246 7.71 4.87 18.55
C ILE A 246 8.12 6.27 18.09
N ALA A 247 9.39 6.42 17.74
CA ALA A 247 9.94 7.69 17.26
C ALA A 247 10.20 7.67 15.74
N MET A 248 10.49 6.49 15.16
CA MET A 248 10.84 6.34 13.75
C MET A 248 10.28 5.04 13.17
N SER A 249 9.99 5.05 11.87
CA SER A 249 9.68 3.85 11.09
C SER A 249 9.90 4.12 9.60
N ASN A 250 10.34 3.11 8.86
CA ASN A 250 10.18 3.10 7.40
C ASN A 250 8.79 2.52 7.11
N LEU A 251 7.83 3.38 6.76
CA LEU A 251 6.41 3.00 6.69
C LEU A 251 5.78 3.47 5.38
N TRP A 252 4.73 2.76 4.95
CA TRP A 252 3.97 3.08 3.74
C TRP A 252 3.42 4.50 3.77
N ALA A 253 3.59 5.24 2.67
CA ALA A 253 3.06 6.60 2.50
C ALA A 253 1.55 6.68 2.75
N SER A 254 0.80 5.62 2.44
CA SER A 254 -0.64 5.52 2.71
C SER A 254 -1.02 5.55 4.21
N ARG A 255 -0.04 5.45 5.12
CA ARG A 255 -0.25 5.57 6.58
C ARG A 255 -0.02 6.98 7.11
N ALA A 256 0.50 7.88 6.27
CA ALA A 256 0.91 9.22 6.68
C ALA A 256 -0.26 10.09 7.14
N ALA A 257 -1.39 10.08 6.43
CA ALA A 257 -2.57 10.91 6.76
C ALA A 257 -3.09 10.67 8.17
N ALA A 258 -3.13 9.41 8.61
CA ALA A 258 -3.64 9.02 9.92
C ALA A 258 -2.80 9.59 11.08
N MET A 259 -1.56 10.05 10.83
CA MET A 259 -0.73 10.69 11.85
C MET A 259 -1.26 12.06 12.29
N ASP A 260 -2.01 12.74 11.41
CA ASP A 260 -2.54 14.08 11.63
C ASP A 260 -4.05 14.10 11.96
N ASP A 261 -4.67 12.94 12.12
CA ASP A 261 -6.05 12.86 12.59
C ASP A 261 -6.11 13.15 14.10
N GLU A 262 -6.68 14.30 14.48
CA GLU A 262 -6.84 14.72 15.88
C GLU A 262 -7.72 13.78 16.71
N ALA A 263 -8.60 12.98 16.08
CA ALA A 263 -9.43 12.01 16.80
C ALA A 263 -8.63 10.76 17.21
N GLU A 264 -7.62 10.39 16.43
CA GLU A 264 -6.91 9.11 16.56
C GLU A 264 -5.44 9.27 16.99
N SER A 265 -4.85 10.45 16.83
CA SER A 265 -3.41 10.69 17.02
C SER A 265 -3.09 11.66 18.17
N GLN A 266 -2.13 11.28 19.01
CA GLN A 266 -1.55 12.11 20.07
C GLN A 266 -0.31 12.89 19.60
N VAL A 267 0.08 12.70 18.33
CA VAL A 267 1.32 13.24 17.75
C VAL A 267 1.06 14.10 16.51
N VAL A 268 -0.16 14.64 16.38
CA VAL A 268 -0.57 15.52 15.27
C VAL A 268 0.46 16.63 15.05
N GLY A 269 0.88 16.79 13.79
CA GLY A 269 1.85 17.81 13.39
C GLY A 269 3.30 17.54 13.83
N LYS A 270 3.59 16.42 14.50
CA LYS A 270 4.95 16.09 15.00
C LYS A 270 5.68 15.04 14.18
N VAL A 271 4.94 14.24 13.40
CA VAL A 271 5.52 13.23 12.52
C VAL A 271 5.83 13.87 11.17
N VAL A 272 7.08 13.82 10.73
CA VAL A 272 7.57 14.39 9.47
C VAL A 272 8.13 13.27 8.60
N MET A 273 8.11 13.49 7.28
CA MET A 273 8.49 12.50 6.27
C MET A 273 9.84 12.87 5.65
N ALA A 274 10.69 11.87 5.48
CA ALA A 274 11.93 11.94 4.71
C ALA A 274 12.00 10.74 3.75
N ALA A 275 12.98 10.73 2.84
CA ALA A 275 13.19 9.58 1.97
C ALA A 275 13.42 8.29 2.77
N ALA A 276 13.10 7.14 2.19
CA ALA A 276 13.48 5.85 2.75
C ALA A 276 14.99 5.81 2.99
N PRO A 277 15.46 5.19 4.09
CA PRO A 277 16.88 5.01 4.32
C PRO A 277 17.54 4.31 3.13
N MET A 278 18.73 4.77 2.76
CA MET A 278 19.54 4.15 1.72
C MET A 278 20.12 2.82 2.21
N GLY A 279 20.09 1.81 1.35
CA GLY A 279 21.06 0.71 1.36
C GLY A 279 22.32 1.11 0.60
N SER A 280 23.20 0.15 0.32
CA SER A 280 24.47 0.44 -0.37
C SER A 280 24.33 0.97 -1.80
N ALA A 281 23.19 0.77 -2.47
CA ALA A 281 23.00 1.10 -3.89
C ALA A 281 21.78 1.98 -4.19
N ALA A 282 20.71 1.87 -3.41
CA ALA A 282 19.43 2.55 -3.64
C ALA A 282 18.68 2.75 -2.31
N PRO A 283 17.60 3.56 -2.28
CA PRO A 283 16.67 3.56 -1.16
C PRO A 283 16.20 2.12 -0.87
N ALA A 284 16.22 1.72 0.40
CA ALA A 284 15.81 0.38 0.85
C ALA A 284 14.29 0.30 0.93
N THR A 285 13.66 0.35 -0.24
CA THR A 285 12.22 0.28 -0.44
C THR A 285 11.92 -0.06 -1.90
N SER A 286 10.64 -0.31 -2.19
CA SER A 286 10.14 -0.54 -3.52
C SER A 286 9.00 0.42 -3.88
N LEU A 287 8.88 0.75 -5.16
CA LEU A 287 7.79 1.56 -5.70
C LEU A 287 6.63 0.64 -6.12
N TRP A 288 5.45 1.01 -5.66
CA TRP A 288 4.19 0.32 -5.92
C TRP A 288 3.21 1.28 -6.58
N TRP A 289 2.27 0.69 -7.31
CA TRP A 289 1.04 1.35 -7.70
C TRP A 289 -0.14 0.50 -7.24
N ASP A 290 -1.23 1.17 -6.89
CA ASP A 290 -2.53 0.54 -6.68
C ASP A 290 -3.47 1.00 -7.79
N GLY A 291 -4.39 0.13 -8.20
CA GLY A 291 -5.28 0.41 -9.32
C GLY A 291 -6.42 -0.58 -9.47
N LEU A 292 -7.21 -0.34 -10.50
CA LEU A 292 -8.46 -1.03 -10.79
C LEU A 292 -8.29 -2.04 -11.92
N VAL A 293 -8.85 -3.23 -11.73
CA VAL A 293 -9.04 -4.27 -12.75
C VAL A 293 -10.51 -4.68 -12.81
N PHE A 294 -10.89 -5.32 -13.91
CA PHE A 294 -12.27 -5.72 -14.17
C PHE A 294 -12.32 -7.19 -14.57
N ALA A 295 -13.23 -7.96 -13.96
CA ALA A 295 -13.32 -9.39 -14.22
C ALA A 295 -13.72 -9.70 -15.69
N THR A 296 -13.33 -10.87 -16.20
CA THR A 296 -13.80 -11.33 -17.52
C THR A 296 -15.19 -11.95 -17.48
N ASN A 297 -15.55 -12.58 -16.37
CA ASN A 297 -16.79 -13.36 -16.22
C ASN A 297 -17.97 -12.46 -15.82
N MET A 298 -18.28 -11.47 -16.65
CA MET A 298 -19.43 -10.57 -16.53
C MET A 298 -19.98 -10.24 -17.93
N THR A 299 -21.19 -9.72 -18.00
CA THR A 299 -21.80 -9.23 -19.25
C THR A 299 -21.16 -7.92 -19.71
N ASP A 300 -21.28 -7.59 -21.00
CA ASP A 300 -20.78 -6.31 -21.53
C ASP A 300 -21.49 -5.09 -20.89
N GLU A 301 -22.77 -5.23 -20.51
CA GLU A 301 -23.53 -4.21 -19.79
C GLU A 301 -22.96 -3.96 -18.39
N GLU A 302 -22.70 -5.03 -17.63
CA GLU A 302 -22.02 -4.94 -16.32
C GLU A 302 -20.63 -4.31 -16.47
N ALA A 303 -19.91 -4.64 -17.54
CA ALA A 303 -18.55 -4.17 -17.74
C ALA A 303 -18.48 -2.69 -18.15
N ASP A 304 -19.41 -2.22 -18.99
CA ASP A 304 -19.56 -0.80 -19.31
C ASP A 304 -19.98 0.00 -18.06
N ALA A 305 -20.93 -0.52 -17.25
CA ALA A 305 -21.37 0.13 -16.01
C ALA A 305 -20.25 0.16 -14.95
N ALA A 306 -19.54 -0.96 -14.74
CA ALA A 306 -18.44 -1.08 -13.80
C ALA A 306 -17.33 -0.07 -14.10
N PHE A 307 -16.94 0.07 -15.38
CA PHE A 307 -15.90 1.01 -15.75
C PHE A 307 -16.31 2.45 -15.47
N ARG A 308 -17.55 2.83 -15.78
CA ARG A 308 -18.05 4.19 -15.53
C ARG A 308 -18.14 4.52 -14.04
N VAL A 309 -18.66 3.60 -13.23
CA VAL A 309 -18.64 3.71 -11.76
C VAL A 309 -17.21 3.86 -11.26
N ALA A 310 -16.28 3.06 -11.79
CA ALA A 310 -14.89 3.15 -11.39
C ALA A 310 -14.24 4.50 -11.75
N MET A 311 -14.59 5.10 -12.88
CA MET A 311 -14.08 6.43 -13.27
C MET A 311 -14.56 7.54 -12.33
N GLU A 312 -15.77 7.44 -11.77
CA GLU A 312 -16.23 8.34 -10.71
C GLU A 312 -15.34 8.19 -9.47
N GLY A 313 -15.02 6.95 -9.10
CA GLY A 313 -14.16 6.67 -7.96
C GLY A 313 -12.73 7.20 -8.07
N ILE A 314 -12.28 7.59 -9.26
CA ILE A 314 -10.92 8.12 -9.49
C ILE A 314 -10.96 9.41 -10.30
N ASP A 315 -11.81 10.34 -9.87
CA ASP A 315 -11.99 11.65 -10.50
C ASP A 315 -11.28 12.78 -9.71
N GLU A 316 -11.39 14.01 -10.25
CA GLU A 316 -10.73 15.18 -9.67
C GLU A 316 -11.38 15.63 -8.34
N GLU A 317 -12.69 15.45 -8.18
CA GLU A 317 -13.42 15.83 -6.98
C GLU A 317 -13.04 14.94 -5.79
N MET A 318 -13.04 13.61 -5.99
CA MET A 318 -12.61 12.63 -5.00
C MET A 318 -11.19 12.94 -4.52
N VAL A 319 -10.25 13.18 -5.45
CA VAL A 319 -8.87 13.48 -5.09
C VAL A 319 -8.73 14.79 -4.34
N LYS A 320 -9.44 15.85 -4.72
CA LYS A 320 -9.40 17.12 -3.97
C LYS A 320 -9.94 16.98 -2.56
N ALA A 321 -11.01 16.21 -2.37
CA ALA A 321 -11.59 15.94 -1.07
C ALA A 321 -10.68 15.05 -0.19
N ASN A 322 -9.85 14.20 -0.80
CA ASN A 322 -9.02 13.20 -0.12
C ASN A 322 -7.53 13.34 -0.47
N ASN A 323 -7.06 14.57 -0.66
CA ASN A 323 -5.73 14.85 -1.24
C ASN A 323 -4.58 14.15 -0.51
N ASP A 324 -4.65 14.08 0.81
CA ASP A 324 -3.57 13.55 1.64
C ASP A 324 -3.67 12.03 1.89
N ALA A 325 -4.77 11.38 1.46
CA ALA A 325 -4.98 9.94 1.69
C ALA A 325 -4.03 9.05 0.87
N ALA A 326 -3.47 9.56 -0.23
CA ALA A 326 -2.48 8.86 -1.05
C ALA A 326 -1.62 9.81 -1.88
N VAL A 327 -0.60 9.25 -2.53
CA VAL A 327 0.09 9.91 -3.64
C VAL A 327 -0.64 9.55 -4.93
N TRP A 328 -1.66 10.33 -5.26
CA TRP A 328 -2.58 10.05 -6.37
C TRP A 328 -1.91 10.21 -7.75
N LEU A 329 -2.32 9.36 -8.70
CA LEU A 329 -1.99 9.47 -10.13
C LEU A 329 -3.11 10.16 -10.94
N VAL A 330 -4.17 10.58 -10.26
CA VAL A 330 -5.38 11.17 -10.81
C VAL A 330 -5.24 12.70 -10.87
N PRO A 331 -5.80 13.38 -11.88
CA PRO A 331 -5.84 14.85 -11.94
C PRO A 331 -6.43 15.48 -10.67
N GLY A 332 -5.95 16.68 -10.31
CA GLY A 332 -6.37 17.39 -9.10
C GLY A 332 -5.45 17.21 -7.90
N TYR A 333 -4.58 16.20 -7.93
CA TYR A 333 -3.63 15.96 -6.84
C TYR A 333 -2.64 17.10 -6.67
N ALA A 334 -2.54 17.60 -5.44
CA ALA A 334 -1.54 18.57 -5.02
C ALA A 334 -0.62 17.94 -3.95
N PRO A 335 0.66 17.65 -4.27
CA PRO A 335 1.58 17.06 -3.31
C PRO A 335 1.71 17.91 -2.03
N GLY A 336 1.31 17.31 -0.90
CA GLY A 336 1.42 17.91 0.43
C GLY A 336 2.67 17.47 1.20
N ARG A 337 2.79 17.97 2.43
CA ARG A 337 3.83 17.62 3.42
C ARG A 337 4.03 16.10 3.56
N LEU A 338 2.93 15.37 3.61
CA LEU A 338 2.91 13.92 3.87
C LEU A 338 3.42 13.11 2.67
N ALA A 339 3.41 13.68 1.46
CA ALA A 339 3.92 13.05 0.24
C ALA A 339 5.41 13.28 -0.01
N VAL A 340 6.04 14.20 0.75
CA VAL A 340 7.45 14.59 0.54
C VAL A 340 8.39 13.38 0.65
N GLY A 341 8.15 12.50 1.62
CA GLY A 341 8.97 11.29 1.80
C GLY A 341 8.91 10.37 0.59
N ALA A 342 7.70 10.05 0.10
CA ALA A 342 7.51 9.23 -1.10
C ALA A 342 8.14 9.86 -2.35
N ALA A 343 7.97 11.17 -2.54
CA ALA A 343 8.55 11.90 -3.66
C ALA A 343 10.09 11.91 -3.59
N ALA A 344 10.66 12.13 -2.41
CA ALA A 344 12.11 12.11 -2.19
C ALA A 344 12.69 10.71 -2.39
N THR A 345 12.00 9.66 -1.91
CA THR A 345 12.33 8.25 -2.17
C THR A 345 12.39 7.94 -3.67
N ALA A 346 11.36 8.33 -4.43
CA ALA A 346 11.34 8.13 -5.87
C ALA A 346 12.47 8.90 -6.57
N ALA A 347 12.69 10.16 -6.18
CA ALA A 347 13.77 10.99 -6.73
C ALA A 347 15.18 10.46 -6.41
N ALA A 348 15.33 9.75 -5.27
CA ALA A 348 16.57 9.08 -4.88
C ALA A 348 16.82 7.75 -5.63
N GLY A 349 15.93 7.35 -6.54
CA GLY A 349 16.12 6.18 -7.41
C GLY A 349 15.60 4.87 -6.83
N ALA A 350 14.56 4.92 -5.98
CA ALA A 350 13.91 3.70 -5.52
C ALA A 350 13.39 2.86 -6.70
N ARG A 351 13.50 1.54 -6.58
CA ARG A 351 13.21 0.60 -7.67
C ARG A 351 11.76 0.15 -7.60
N PRO A 352 11.08 -0.10 -8.73
CA PRO A 352 9.74 -0.71 -8.68
C PRO A 352 9.79 -2.12 -8.09
N TYR A 353 8.71 -2.51 -7.42
CA TYR A 353 8.54 -3.91 -7.02
C TYR A 353 8.59 -4.81 -8.27
N PRO A 354 9.43 -5.87 -8.30
CA PRO A 354 9.62 -6.72 -9.48
C PRO A 354 8.47 -7.72 -9.72
N GLY A 355 7.23 -7.21 -9.83
CA GLY A 355 6.00 -7.99 -9.96
C GLY A 355 6.06 -9.03 -11.08
N SER A 356 6.20 -10.30 -10.71
CA SER A 356 6.28 -11.45 -11.62
C SER A 356 5.87 -12.75 -10.88
N GLY A 357 5.57 -13.80 -11.64
CA GLY A 357 5.27 -15.13 -11.08
C GLY A 357 6.37 -15.65 -10.12
N PRO A 358 7.64 -15.71 -10.57
CA PRO A 358 8.79 -16.01 -9.70
C PRO A 358 8.84 -15.15 -8.42
N MET A 359 8.65 -13.83 -8.53
CA MET A 359 8.68 -12.97 -7.34
C MET A 359 7.55 -13.24 -6.36
N GLY A 360 6.36 -13.64 -6.82
CA GLY A 360 5.27 -14.04 -5.92
C GLY A 360 5.67 -15.23 -5.03
N ILE A 361 6.35 -16.22 -5.62
CA ILE A 361 6.89 -17.37 -4.86
C ILE A 361 8.00 -16.91 -3.92
N MET A 362 8.96 -16.13 -4.43
CA MET A 362 10.08 -15.61 -3.63
C MET A 362 9.59 -14.83 -2.40
N HIS A 363 8.65 -13.91 -2.58
CA HIS A 363 8.05 -13.15 -1.49
C HIS A 363 7.44 -14.07 -0.44
N THR A 364 6.68 -15.07 -0.87
CA THR A 364 6.03 -16.03 0.05
C THR A 364 7.06 -16.82 0.86
N VAL A 365 8.09 -17.38 0.21
CA VAL A 365 9.09 -18.19 0.93
C VAL A 365 9.99 -17.35 1.84
N LEU A 366 10.29 -16.10 1.48
CA LEU A 366 10.95 -15.13 2.36
C LEU A 366 10.12 -14.89 3.62
N GLY A 367 8.84 -14.55 3.43
CA GLY A 367 7.92 -14.29 4.54
C GLY A 367 7.76 -15.45 5.52
N ASN A 368 7.90 -16.68 5.02
CA ASN A 368 7.82 -17.90 5.84
C ASN A 368 9.16 -18.27 6.51
N GLY A 369 10.29 -17.88 5.94
CA GLY A 369 11.61 -18.37 6.35
C GLY A 369 12.39 -17.47 7.31
N ILE A 370 12.11 -16.16 7.34
CA ILE A 370 12.97 -15.17 8.03
C ILE A 370 12.81 -15.17 9.55
N SER A 371 11.65 -15.57 10.10
CA SER A 371 11.38 -15.46 11.54
C SER A 371 12.37 -16.24 12.41
N ASP A 372 12.84 -17.40 11.93
CA ASP A 372 13.81 -18.23 12.65
C ASP A 372 15.16 -17.52 12.83
N TYR A 373 15.57 -16.72 11.84
CA TYR A 373 16.78 -15.90 11.96
C TYR A 373 16.58 -14.77 12.97
N LEU A 374 15.45 -14.06 12.89
CA LEU A 374 15.16 -12.94 13.81
C LEU A 374 15.02 -13.39 15.27
N THR A 375 14.62 -14.64 15.52
CA THR A 375 14.55 -15.21 16.87
C THR A 375 15.87 -15.87 17.32
N GLY A 376 16.85 -15.98 16.42
CA GLY A 376 18.15 -16.62 16.70
C GLY A 376 18.12 -18.15 16.65
N ALA A 377 17.04 -18.75 16.14
CA ALA A 377 16.94 -20.19 15.91
C ALA A 377 17.79 -20.67 14.71
N LYS A 378 18.09 -19.78 13.76
CA LYS A 378 18.96 -20.04 12.61
C LYS A 378 19.94 -18.89 12.36
N ASP A 379 21.09 -19.20 11.75
CA ASP A 379 21.99 -18.19 11.20
C ASP A 379 21.54 -17.71 9.82
N ALA A 380 22.12 -16.61 9.33
CA ALA A 380 21.74 -15.97 8.08
C ALA A 380 21.97 -16.90 6.86
N ALA A 381 23.13 -17.57 6.81
CA ALA A 381 23.50 -18.42 5.67
C ALA A 381 22.56 -19.63 5.53
N THR A 382 22.23 -20.28 6.64
CA THR A 382 21.27 -21.40 6.68
C THR A 382 19.88 -20.92 6.30
N THR A 383 19.46 -19.76 6.80
CA THR A 383 18.14 -19.19 6.50
C THR A 383 17.98 -18.91 5.00
N LEU A 384 18.95 -18.24 4.38
CA LEU A 384 18.90 -17.94 2.94
C LEU A 384 18.96 -19.22 2.09
N ALA A 385 19.78 -20.20 2.46
CA ALA A 385 19.85 -21.48 1.78
C ALA A 385 18.51 -22.24 1.83
N ASP A 386 17.85 -22.26 2.98
CA ASP A 386 16.53 -22.88 3.15
C ASP A 386 15.46 -22.16 2.30
N ILE A 387 15.49 -20.83 2.24
CA ILE A 387 14.57 -20.03 1.44
C ILE A 387 14.77 -20.30 -0.06
N GLU A 388 16.02 -20.36 -0.54
CA GLU A 388 16.30 -20.73 -1.93
C GLU A 388 15.82 -22.15 -2.27
N ALA A 389 16.02 -23.11 -1.36
CA ALA A 389 15.54 -24.47 -1.55
C ALA A 389 14.00 -24.56 -1.61
N ALA A 390 13.32 -23.82 -0.73
CA ALA A 390 11.86 -23.70 -0.74
C ALA A 390 11.37 -23.04 -2.03
N TYR A 391 12.03 -21.96 -2.47
CA TYR A 391 11.73 -21.31 -3.74
C TYR A 391 11.87 -22.28 -4.92
N VAL A 392 12.99 -23.00 -5.03
CA VAL A 392 13.23 -23.94 -6.14
C VAL A 392 12.16 -25.04 -6.18
N THR A 393 11.73 -25.52 -5.01
CA THR A 393 10.66 -26.52 -4.91
C THR A 393 9.35 -25.96 -5.49
N ALA A 394 8.89 -24.82 -4.98
CA ALA A 394 7.64 -24.20 -5.43
C ALA A 394 7.71 -23.72 -6.90
N ALA A 395 8.86 -23.21 -7.35
CA ALA A 395 9.05 -22.77 -8.72
C ALA A 395 9.03 -23.94 -9.72
N LYS A 396 9.51 -25.14 -9.32
CA LYS A 396 9.37 -26.37 -10.12
C LYS A 396 7.92 -26.83 -10.22
N GLU A 397 7.19 -26.80 -9.10
CA GLU A 397 5.76 -27.14 -9.08
C GLU A 397 4.94 -26.18 -9.98
N ALA A 398 5.33 -24.91 -10.03
CA ALA A 398 4.74 -23.90 -10.91
C ALA A 398 5.25 -23.95 -12.36
N GLY A 399 6.20 -24.85 -12.69
CA GLY A 399 6.79 -24.95 -14.03
C GLY A 399 7.67 -23.76 -14.45
N LEU A 400 8.09 -22.93 -13.49
CA LEU A 400 8.93 -21.74 -13.70
C LEU A 400 10.43 -22.05 -13.73
N VAL A 401 10.83 -23.17 -13.13
CA VAL A 401 12.20 -23.72 -13.11
C VAL A 401 12.13 -25.18 -13.57
N LYS A 402 13.15 -25.62 -14.34
CA LYS A 402 13.23 -26.98 -14.88
C LYS A 402 13.79 -28.02 -13.92
#